data_AF-A0A942KXE1-F1
#
_entry.id   AF-A0A942KXE1-F1
#
_cell.length_a   1.000
_cell.length_b   1.000
_cell.length_c   1.000
_cell.angle_alpha   90.00
_cell.angle_beta   90.00
_cell.angle_gamma   90.00
#
_symmetry.space_group_name_H-M   'P 1'
#
loop_
_entity.id
_entity.type
_entity.pdbx_description
1 polymer ?
#
loop_
_entity_poly.entity_id
_entity_poly.type
_entity_poly.pdbx_seq_one_letter_code
_entity_poly.pdbx_strand_id
1 'polypeptide(L)' 'DLIFLPPYSPDLNPIEMAFSKLKTLIRKVAARTYDALWKQVGKVCDLFLPQECKNYFRAAGYGSD' A
#
# COMPACT_ATOMS: atom_id res chain seq x y z
N ASP A 1 -6.10 18.81 -9.02
CA ASP A 1 -6.21 19.47 -7.70
C ASP A 1 -5.51 18.68 -6.62
N LEU A 2 -5.03 19.37 -5.59
CA LEU A 2 -4.42 18.76 -4.40
C LEU A 2 -5.50 18.51 -3.35
N ILE A 3 -5.53 17.32 -2.76
CA ILE A 3 -6.45 16.96 -1.68
C ILE A 3 -5.70 17.00 -0.35
N PHE A 4 -6.16 17.87 0.56
CA PHE A 4 -5.64 17.93 1.92
C PHE A 4 -6.43 16.99 2.82
N LEU A 5 -5.71 16.18 3.62
CA LEU A 5 -6.31 15.31 4.60
C LEU A 5 -6.40 16.02 5.96
N PRO A 6 -7.49 15.82 6.73
CA PRO A 6 -7.52 16.25 8.12
C PRO A 6 -6.37 15.60 8.92
N PRO A 7 -5.84 16.28 9.96
CA PRO A 7 -4.82 15.70 10.81
C PRO A 7 -5.22 14.33 11.36
N TYR A 8 -4.26 13.42 11.49
CA TYR A 8 -4.43 12.08 12.07
C TYR A 8 -5.58 11.25 11.46
N SER A 9 -5.82 11.41 10.16
CA SER A 9 -6.86 10.66 9.42
C SER A 9 -6.26 9.58 8.49
N PRO A 10 -5.60 8.53 9.04
CA PRO A 10 -5.00 7.48 8.23
C PRO A 10 -6.05 6.70 7.42
N ASP A 11 -7.28 6.62 7.91
CA ASP A 11 -8.39 5.92 7.24
C ASP A 11 -8.77 6.58 5.91
N LEU A 12 -8.48 7.88 5.75
CA LEU A 12 -8.69 8.63 4.51
C LEU A 12 -7.48 8.58 3.57
N ASN A 13 -6.42 7.83 3.92
CA ASN A 13 -5.23 7.71 3.11
C ASN A 13 -5.13 6.30 2.50
N PRO A 14 -5.41 6.12 1.19
CA PRO A 14 -5.48 4.80 0.57
C PRO A 14 -4.14 4.06 0.57
N ILE A 15 -3.03 4.78 0.75
CA ILE A 15 -1.69 4.16 0.82
C ILE A 15 -1.51 3.30 2.07
N GLU A 16 -2.24 3.56 3.16
CA GLU A 16 -2.10 2.83 4.43
C GLU A 16 -2.45 1.34 4.26
N MET A 17 -3.52 1.04 3.52
CA MET A 17 -3.93 -0.33 3.19
C MET A 17 -2.88 -1.04 2.34
N ALA A 18 -2.36 -0.35 1.32
CA ALA A 18 -1.31 -0.89 0.45
C ALA A 18 -0.03 -1.18 1.25
N PHE A 19 0.38 -0.28 2.14
CA PHE A 19 1.55 -0.45 2.99
C PHE A 19 1.36 -1.56 4.03
N SER A 20 0.14 -1.76 4.55
CA SER A 20 -0.18 -2.89 5.43
C SER A 20 0.05 -4.23 4.73
N LYS A 21 -0.45 -4.39 3.49
CA LYS A 21 -0.20 -5.57 2.66
C LYS A 21 1.29 -5.73 2.34
N LEU A 22 1.96 -4.68 1.88
CA LEU A 22 3.40 -4.68 1.58
C LEU A 22 4.21 -5.16 2.79
N LYS A 23 4.00 -4.56 3.96
CA LYS A 23 4.67 -4.93 5.22
C LYS A 23 4.44 -6.40 5.56
N THR A 24 3.21 -6.89 5.40
CA THR A 24 2.88 -8.30 5.66
C THR A 24 3.65 -9.24 4.73
N LEU A 25 3.73 -8.93 3.44
CA LEU A 25 4.40 -9.76 2.46
C LEU A 25 5.93 -9.75 2.63
N ILE A 26 6.55 -8.59 2.84
CA ILE A 26 8.01 -8.52 3.04
C ILE A 26 8.45 -9.17 4.36
N ARG A 27 7.63 -9.10 5.42
CA ARG A 27 7.91 -9.78 6.70
C ARG A 27 7.92 -11.30 6.56
N LYS A 28 7.04 -11.86 5.71
CA LYS A 28 7.01 -13.30 5.43
C LYS A 28 8.29 -13.81 4.77
N VAL A 29 9.00 -12.96 4.03
CA VAL A 29 10.25 -13.34 3.35
C VAL A 29 11.44 -13.41 4.32
N ALA A 30 11.36 -12.73 5.47
CA ALA A 30 12.38 -12.75 6.52
C ALA A 30 13.82 -12.43 6.03
N ALA A 31 13.95 -11.53 5.06
CA ALA A 31 15.25 -11.10 4.53
C ALA A 31 16.17 -10.57 5.64
N ARG A 32 17.46 -10.90 5.56
CA ARG A 32 18.50 -10.52 6.54
C ARG A 32 19.51 -9.51 6.03
N THR A 33 19.38 -9.10 4.77
CA THR A 33 20.22 -8.07 4.16
C THR A 33 19.35 -7.03 3.46
N TYR A 34 19.87 -5.82 3.34
CA TYR A 34 19.20 -4.72 2.64
C TYR A 34 18.91 -5.08 1.17
N ASP A 35 19.90 -5.59 0.45
CA ASP A 35 19.75 -5.96 -0.96
C ASP A 35 18.69 -7.05 -1.18
N ALA A 36 18.64 -8.03 -0.26
CA ALA A 36 17.61 -9.06 -0.31
C ALA A 36 16.23 -8.45 -0.05
N LEU A 37 16.10 -7.55 0.95
CA LEU A 37 14.84 -6.86 1.21
C LEU A 37 14.39 -6.03 0.00
N TRP A 38 15.29 -5.25 -0.61
CA TRP A 38 14.98 -4.38 -1.74
C TRP A 38 14.50 -5.16 -2.97
N LYS A 39 15.19 -6.25 -3.31
CA LYS A 39 14.75 -7.15 -4.40
C LYS A 39 13.36 -7.74 -4.13
N GLN A 40 13.03 -8.00 -2.87
CA GLN A 40 11.74 -8.57 -2.49
C GLN A 40 10.63 -7.52 -2.49
N VAL A 41 10.92 -6.28 -2.11
CA VAL A 41 9.99 -5.15 -2.26
C VAL A 41 9.56 -5.04 -3.72
N GLY A 42 10.50 -5.05 -4.68
CA GLY A 42 10.19 -5.02 -6.11
C GLY A 42 9.22 -6.14 -6.54
N LYS A 43 9.54 -7.38 -6.19
CA LYS A 43 8.67 -8.54 -6.50
C LYS A 43 7.29 -8.46 -5.86
N VAL A 44 7.21 -7.92 -4.64
CA VAL A 44 5.94 -7.77 -3.93
C VAL A 44 5.09 -6.67 -4.57
N CYS A 45 5.70 -5.60 -5.09
CA CYS A 45 4.98 -4.56 -5.83
C CYS A 45 4.25 -5.12 -7.06
N ASP A 46 4.81 -6.14 -7.73
CA ASP A 46 4.16 -6.81 -8.87
C ASP A 46 2.87 -7.58 -8.49
N LEU A 47 2.63 -7.81 -7.18
CA LEU A 47 1.45 -8.50 -6.67
C LEU A 47 0.24 -7.58 -6.42
N PHE A 48 0.36 -6.29 -6.69
CA PHE A 48 -0.72 -5.32 -6.55
C PHE A 48 -1.50 -5.21 -7.85
N LEU A 49 -2.70 -5.78 -7.88
CA LEU A 49 -3.54 -5.74 -9.06
C LEU A 49 -4.21 -4.36 -9.18
N PRO A 50 -4.43 -3.84 -10.41
CA PRO A 50 -5.10 -2.56 -10.60
C PRO A 50 -6.47 -2.48 -9.91
N GLN A 51 -7.24 -3.58 -9.91
CA GLN A 51 -8.55 -3.63 -9.25
C GLN A 51 -8.44 -3.56 -7.73
N GLU A 52 -7.41 -4.18 -7.15
CA GLU A 52 -7.14 -4.10 -5.73
C GLU A 52 -6.77 -2.67 -5.31
N CYS A 53 -5.90 -2.01 -6.08
CA CYS A 53 -5.56 -0.60 -5.84
C CYS A 53 -6.80 0.29 -5.88
N LYS A 54 -7.69 0.12 -6.87
CA LYS A 54 -8.98 0.83 -6.94
C LYS A 54 -9.83 0.60 -5.68
N ASN A 55 -9.81 -0.61 -5.13
CA ASN A 55 -10.57 -0.91 -3.91
C ASN A 55 -9.99 -0.19 -2.68
N TYR A 56 -8.68 0.05 -2.60
CA TYR A 56 -8.08 0.85 -1.52
C TYR A 56 -8.55 2.32 -1.58
N PHE A 57 -8.60 2.90 -2.78
CA PHE A 57 -9.17 4.24 -2.99
C PHE A 57 -10.64 4.29 -2.55
N ARG A 58 -11.46 3.33 -2.96
CA ARG A 58 -12.86 3.24 -2.54
C ARG A 58 -13.03 3.12 -1.03
N ALA A 59 -12.22 2.28 -0.39
CA ALA A 59 -12.25 2.10 1.05
C ALA A 59 -11.88 3.38 1.82
N ALA A 60 -10.99 4.20 1.25
CA ALA A 60 -10.62 5.51 1.81
C ALA A 60 -11.57 6.65 1.39
N GLY A 61 -12.70 6.35 0.74
CA GLY A 61 -13.74 7.33 0.37
C GLY A 61 -13.55 8.00 -1.00
N TYR A 62 -12.69 7.47 -1.86
CA TYR A 62 -12.42 8.01 -3.20
C TYR A 62 -13.07 7.16 -4.31
N GLY A 63 -13.49 7.81 -5.40
CA GLY A 63 -14.02 7.10 -6.57
C GLY A 63 -15.47 6.65 -6.44
N SER A 64 -16.22 7.24 -5.50
CA SER A 64 -17.63 7.55 -5.72
C SER A 64 -17.69 8.75 -6.65
N ASP A 65 -18.28 8.57 -7.83
CA ASP A 65 -18.86 9.69 -8.58
C ASP A 65 -19.93 10.39 -7.72
#